data_AF-M7XG15-F1
#
_entry.id   AF-M7XG15-F1
#
_cell.length_a   1.000
_cell.length_b   1.000
_cell.length_c   1.000
_cell.angle_alpha   90.00
_cell.angle_beta   90.00
_cell.angle_gamma   90.00
#
_symmetry.space_group_name_H-M   'P 1'
#
loop_
_entity.id
_entity.type
_entity.pdbx_description
1 polymer ?
#
loop_
_entity_poly.entity_id
_entity_poly.type
_entity_poly.pdbx_seq_one_letter_code
_entity_poly.pdbx_strand_id
1 'polypeptide(L)'
;MLPFRQAALFTLTASTPSPVTAEQGLTGRHTLNVHDLDGEGRTWRVDVSVAKVSIYKSKNLTLHLAGRILTSTVEVFESNDIHLRIGDSSSESSSSPLGTLQLDPSLHNVSIQYATPANVGKVVLAPLLTEDSLGARSFGFSQLSLQAGSNDEPFVVVDAEGRIRQPGEAGTVVSPLSPPAEMARQLVYSFDGGQWRVEGLERREKDYPNLAS
;
A
#
# COMPACT_ATOMS: atom_id res chain seq x y z
N MET A 1 0.02 24.38 -25.91
CA MET A 1 -0.49 23.19 -25.21
C MET A 1 0.51 22.08 -25.40
N LEU A 2 1.19 21.63 -24.33
CA LEU A 2 1.95 20.38 -24.41
C LEU A 2 0.94 19.23 -24.44
N PRO A 3 1.09 18.23 -25.33
CA PRO A 3 0.22 17.07 -25.32
C PRO A 3 0.37 16.39 -23.95
N PHE A 4 -0.76 16.05 -23.32
CA PHE A 4 -0.78 15.11 -22.20
C PHE A 4 -0.17 13.80 -22.70
N ARG A 5 1.14 13.63 -22.50
CA ARG A 5 1.79 12.35 -22.77
C ARG A 5 1.22 11.36 -21.76
N GLN A 6 0.55 10.33 -22.27
CA GLN A 6 0.19 9.16 -21.48
C GLN A 6 1.43 8.73 -20.69
N ALA A 7 1.27 8.53 -19.37
CA ALA A 7 2.38 8.09 -18.53
C ALA A 7 2.95 6.80 -19.13
N ALA A 8 4.28 6.75 -19.28
CA ALA A 8 4.92 5.56 -19.83
C ALA A 8 4.68 4.40 -18.84
N LEU A 9 4.21 3.25 -19.33
CA LEU A 9 3.93 2.09 -18.50
C LEU A 9 5.07 1.09 -18.61
N PHE A 10 5.54 0.59 -17.46
CA PHE A 10 6.40 -0.58 -17.41
C PHE A 10 5.64 -1.70 -16.71
N THR A 11 5.37 -2.79 -17.42
CA THR A 11 4.61 -3.91 -16.87
C THR A 11 5.57 -4.94 -16.29
N LEU A 12 5.42 -5.24 -15.01
CA LEU A 12 6.13 -6.33 -14.35
C LEU A 12 5.40 -7.64 -14.67
N THR A 13 6.15 -8.63 -15.12
CA THR A 13 5.64 -9.95 -15.53
C THR A 13 6.45 -11.04 -14.84
N ALA A 14 5.97 -12.29 -14.90
CA ALA A 14 6.72 -13.45 -14.42
C ALA A 14 8.12 -13.56 -15.05
N SER A 15 8.29 -13.12 -16.31
CA SER A 15 9.59 -13.13 -17.00
C SER A 15 10.50 -11.94 -16.67
N THR A 16 10.00 -10.92 -15.98
CA THR A 16 10.80 -9.74 -15.65
C THR A 16 11.97 -10.17 -14.76
N PRO A 17 13.22 -9.81 -15.09
CA PRO A 17 14.39 -10.14 -14.27
C PRO A 17 14.33 -9.44 -12.92
N SER A 18 15.12 -9.92 -11.96
CA SER A 18 15.31 -9.25 -10.67
C SER A 18 16.82 -9.24 -10.37
N PRO A 19 17.42 -8.08 -10.07
CA PRO A 19 16.78 -6.76 -9.92
C PRO A 19 16.27 -6.17 -11.25
N VAL A 20 15.26 -5.31 -11.17
CA VAL A 20 14.79 -4.46 -12.26
C VAL A 20 15.59 -3.16 -12.22
N THR A 21 16.41 -2.95 -13.25
CA THR A 21 17.30 -1.81 -13.43
C THR A 21 16.92 -0.99 -14.66
N ALA A 22 17.65 0.10 -14.90
CA ALA A 22 17.38 0.98 -16.05
C ALA A 22 17.66 0.30 -17.40
N GLU A 23 18.48 -0.76 -17.42
CA GLU A 23 18.80 -1.53 -18.63
C GLU A 23 17.57 -2.26 -19.19
N GLN A 24 16.57 -2.53 -18.34
CA GLN A 24 15.29 -3.10 -18.77
C GLN A 24 14.33 -2.04 -19.31
N GLY A 25 14.73 -0.77 -19.39
CA GLY A 25 13.91 0.33 -19.91
C GLY A 25 13.01 1.00 -18.87
N LEU A 26 13.04 0.55 -17.60
CA LEU A 26 12.36 1.22 -16.50
C LEU A 26 13.10 2.52 -16.15
N THR A 27 12.36 3.62 -15.99
CA THR A 27 12.92 4.93 -15.62
C THR A 27 11.95 5.70 -14.73
N GLY A 28 12.39 6.81 -14.15
CA GLY A 28 11.57 7.69 -13.30
C GLY A 28 10.33 8.30 -13.96
N ARG A 29 10.18 8.17 -15.28
CA ARG A 29 8.96 8.60 -15.99
C ARG A 29 7.87 7.54 -16.03
N HIS A 30 8.17 6.32 -15.62
CA HIS A 30 7.25 5.20 -15.75
C HIS A 30 6.37 5.02 -14.52
N THR A 31 5.14 4.60 -14.77
CA THR A 31 4.38 3.85 -13.77
C THR A 31 4.80 2.39 -13.85
N LEU A 32 5.25 1.84 -12.72
CA LEU A 32 5.45 0.40 -12.57
C LEU A 32 4.08 -0.25 -12.35
N ASN A 33 3.70 -1.13 -13.27
CA ASN A 33 2.41 -1.81 -13.26
C ASN A 33 2.58 -3.29 -12.93
N VAL A 34 1.98 -3.74 -11.82
CA VAL A 34 1.90 -5.14 -11.40
C VAL A 34 0.43 -5.52 -11.48
N HIS A 35 0.01 -6.04 -12.62
CA HIS A 35 -1.41 -6.29 -12.93
C HIS A 35 -1.61 -7.76 -13.30
N ASP A 36 -2.65 -8.38 -12.74
CA ASP A 36 -3.05 -9.77 -13.05
C ASP A 36 -1.87 -10.77 -12.95
N LEU A 37 -0.98 -10.56 -11.98
CA LEU A 37 0.24 -11.35 -11.81
C LEU A 37 0.13 -12.29 -10.61
N ASP A 38 0.26 -13.59 -10.87
CA ASP A 38 0.63 -14.57 -9.83
C ASP A 38 2.15 -14.63 -9.75
N GLY A 39 2.70 -14.22 -8.61
CA GLY A 39 4.14 -14.17 -8.40
C GLY A 39 4.77 -15.50 -8.03
N GLU A 40 3.98 -16.54 -7.73
CA GLU A 40 4.48 -17.85 -7.32
C GLU A 40 5.45 -17.81 -6.12
N GLY A 41 5.26 -16.84 -5.21
CA GLY A 41 6.12 -16.60 -4.05
C GLY A 41 7.43 -15.88 -4.37
N ARG A 42 7.61 -15.41 -5.60
CA ARG A 42 8.86 -14.76 -6.04
C ARG A 42 8.99 -13.35 -5.46
N THR A 43 10.25 -12.95 -5.29
CA THR A 43 10.63 -11.57 -4.95
C THR A 43 11.17 -10.83 -6.17
N TRP A 44 10.67 -9.62 -6.41
CA TRP A 44 11.25 -8.66 -7.34
C TRP A 44 11.81 -7.47 -6.58
N ARG A 45 13.05 -7.10 -6.89
CA ARG A 45 13.66 -5.86 -6.40
C ARG A 45 13.72 -4.84 -7.54
N VAL A 46 13.25 -3.63 -7.28
CA VAL A 46 13.22 -2.50 -8.23
C VAL A 46 14.17 -1.43 -7.72
N ASP A 47 15.34 -1.34 -8.33
CA ASP A 47 16.40 -0.41 -7.91
C ASP A 47 16.22 1.00 -8.50
N VAL A 48 15.47 1.10 -9.61
CA VAL A 48 15.25 2.37 -10.30
C VAL A 48 14.11 3.15 -9.65
N SER A 49 14.28 4.47 -9.53
CA SER A 49 13.17 5.35 -9.20
C SER A 49 12.08 5.30 -10.29
N VAL A 50 10.82 5.33 -9.87
CA VAL A 50 9.64 5.29 -10.76
C VAL A 50 8.70 6.43 -10.40
N ALA A 51 7.84 6.83 -11.33
CA ALA A 51 6.84 7.86 -11.06
C ALA A 51 5.85 7.37 -10.01
N LYS A 52 5.21 6.24 -10.30
CA LYS A 52 4.11 5.65 -9.54
C LYS A 52 4.23 4.13 -9.55
N VAL A 53 3.65 3.47 -8.56
CA VAL A 53 3.47 2.01 -8.56
C VAL A 53 1.98 1.69 -8.43
N SER A 54 1.49 0.76 -9.24
CA SER A 54 0.13 0.25 -9.17
C SER A 54 0.16 -1.27 -9.14
N ILE A 55 -0.50 -1.85 -8.14
CA ILE A 55 -0.60 -3.29 -7.92
C ILE A 55 -2.08 -3.66 -7.88
N TYR A 56 -2.49 -4.48 -8.83
CA TYR A 56 -3.89 -4.83 -9.05
C TYR A 56 -4.05 -6.30 -9.41
N LYS A 57 -5.09 -6.95 -8.89
CA LYS A 57 -5.43 -8.35 -9.23
C LYS A 57 -4.24 -9.31 -9.18
N SER A 58 -3.30 -9.01 -8.29
CA SER A 58 -2.04 -9.72 -8.21
C SER A 58 -1.96 -10.48 -6.89
N LYS A 59 -1.14 -11.53 -6.89
CA LYS A 59 -0.99 -12.36 -5.70
C LYS A 59 0.36 -13.04 -5.56
N ASN A 60 0.64 -13.55 -4.36
CA ASN A 60 1.79 -14.40 -4.04
C ASN A 60 3.13 -13.76 -4.43
N LEU A 61 3.37 -12.51 -4.06
CA LEU A 61 4.62 -11.83 -4.45
C LEU A 61 5.18 -10.93 -3.36
N THR A 62 6.50 -10.78 -3.41
CA THR A 62 7.20 -9.72 -2.68
C THR A 62 7.74 -8.70 -3.68
N LEU A 63 7.42 -7.42 -3.48
CA LEU A 63 7.98 -6.33 -4.26
C LEU A 63 8.80 -5.41 -3.36
N HIS A 64 10.11 -5.37 -3.62
CA HIS A 64 11.03 -4.45 -2.96
C HIS A 64 11.27 -3.23 -3.84
N LEU A 65 10.66 -2.12 -3.47
CA LEU A 65 10.83 -0.80 -4.07
C LEU A 65 12.02 -0.09 -3.43
N ALA A 66 13.24 -0.40 -3.88
CA ALA A 66 14.47 0.22 -3.38
C ALA A 66 14.68 1.62 -3.98
N GLY A 67 14.27 1.82 -5.23
CA GLY A 67 14.23 3.13 -5.88
C GLY A 67 13.13 4.04 -5.34
N ARG A 68 13.28 5.36 -5.54
CA ARG A 68 12.32 6.36 -5.03
C ARG A 68 11.04 6.40 -5.87
N ILE A 69 9.89 6.60 -5.22
CA ILE A 69 8.61 6.89 -5.87
C ILE A 69 8.45 8.41 -6.03
N LEU A 70 8.45 8.91 -7.27
CA LEU A 70 8.62 10.34 -7.56
C LEU A 70 7.32 11.15 -7.50
N THR A 71 6.20 10.58 -7.93
CA THR A 71 4.87 11.20 -7.78
C THR A 71 4.21 10.81 -6.48
N SER A 72 4.97 10.16 -5.59
CA SER A 72 4.60 9.87 -4.21
C SER A 72 3.47 8.86 -4.00
N THR A 73 2.95 8.18 -5.02
CA THR A 73 1.81 7.25 -4.85
C THR A 73 2.19 5.80 -5.17
N VAL A 74 1.88 4.91 -4.23
CA VAL A 74 1.78 3.47 -4.43
C VAL A 74 0.32 3.08 -4.21
N GLU A 75 -0.26 2.31 -5.12
CA GLU A 75 -1.65 1.83 -5.04
C GLU A 75 -1.66 0.31 -5.00
N VAL A 76 -2.44 -0.26 -4.08
CA VAL A 76 -2.67 -1.70 -3.97
C VAL A 76 -4.17 -1.95 -3.82
N PHE A 77 -4.73 -2.76 -4.70
CA PHE A 77 -6.16 -3.06 -4.71
C PHE A 77 -6.45 -4.41 -5.37
N GLU A 78 -7.57 -5.04 -4.98
CA GLU A 78 -7.98 -6.38 -5.43
C GLU A 78 -6.84 -7.43 -5.40
N SER A 79 -6.01 -7.44 -4.36
CA SER A 79 -4.78 -8.23 -4.32
C SER A 79 -4.67 -9.08 -3.05
N ASN A 80 -3.96 -10.20 -3.12
CA ASN A 80 -3.84 -11.16 -2.01
C ASN A 80 -2.38 -11.64 -1.83
N ASP A 81 -1.93 -11.90 -0.61
CA ASP A 81 -0.59 -12.43 -0.33
C ASP A 81 0.53 -11.53 -0.94
N ILE A 82 0.47 -10.24 -0.62
CA ILE A 82 1.40 -9.22 -1.11
C ILE A 82 2.31 -8.71 0.01
N HIS A 83 3.62 -8.79 -0.19
CA HIS A 83 4.60 -8.21 0.70
C HIS A 83 5.32 -7.03 0.01
N LEU A 84 5.11 -5.80 0.48
CA LEU A 84 5.80 -4.62 -0.05
C LEU A 84 6.92 -4.21 0.88
N ARG A 85 8.12 -4.02 0.32
CA ARG A 85 9.27 -3.40 1.01
C ARG A 85 9.55 -2.06 0.37
N ILE A 86 9.52 -0.99 1.14
CA ILE A 86 9.65 0.39 0.63
C ILE A 86 10.93 1.03 1.16
N GLY A 87 11.78 1.50 0.25
CA GLY A 87 13.08 2.10 0.55
C GLY A 87 14.19 1.07 0.66
N ASP A 88 15.40 1.55 0.92
CA ASP A 88 16.60 0.72 1.06
C ASP A 88 17.50 1.27 2.17
N SER A 89 17.74 0.47 3.21
CA SER A 89 18.47 0.90 4.41
C SER A 89 19.93 1.26 4.12
N SER A 90 20.48 0.78 3.00
CA SER A 90 21.83 1.07 2.52
C SER A 90 21.96 2.36 1.69
N SER A 91 20.86 3.03 1.35
CA SER A 91 20.87 4.18 0.43
C SER A 91 20.33 5.46 1.07
N GLU A 92 21.23 6.42 1.32
CA GLU A 92 20.88 7.76 1.82
C GLU A 92 19.91 8.51 0.87
N SER A 93 19.95 8.19 -0.43
CA SER A 93 19.07 8.79 -1.45
C SER A 93 17.62 8.31 -1.40
N SER A 94 17.34 7.25 -0.62
CA SER A 94 15.99 6.73 -0.39
C SER A 94 15.28 7.40 0.80
N SER A 95 15.92 8.34 1.50
CA SER A 95 15.46 8.95 2.76
C SER A 95 14.23 9.86 2.67
N SER A 96 13.65 10.06 1.49
CA SER A 96 12.40 10.83 1.38
C SER A 96 11.20 9.95 1.72
N PRO A 97 10.23 10.45 2.51
CA PRO A 97 9.01 9.71 2.79
C PRO A 97 8.27 9.45 1.48
N LEU A 98 7.63 8.29 1.39
CA LEU A 98 6.54 8.09 0.44
C LEU A 98 5.49 9.20 0.69
N GLY A 99 4.80 9.73 -0.32
CA GLY A 99 3.72 10.69 0.02
C GLY A 99 2.46 9.95 0.46
N THR A 100 2.00 9.01 -0.38
CA THR A 100 0.77 8.24 -0.17
C THR A 100 0.96 6.78 -0.57
N LEU A 101 0.61 5.88 0.33
CA LEU A 101 0.29 4.49 0.03
C LEU A 101 -1.23 4.34 0.12
N GLN A 102 -1.90 4.06 -0.99
CA GLN A 102 -3.34 3.84 -1.04
C GLN A 102 -3.64 2.34 -1.06
N LEU A 103 -4.45 1.91 -0.10
CA LEU A 103 -4.87 0.53 0.10
C LEU A 103 -6.39 0.47 -0.02
N ASP A 104 -6.87 0.03 -1.18
CA ASP A 104 -8.30 -0.10 -1.45
C ASP A 104 -8.71 -1.57 -1.41
N PRO A 105 -9.92 -1.88 -0.93
CA PRO A 105 -10.42 -3.26 -0.88
C PRO A 105 -10.57 -3.82 -2.30
N SER A 106 -10.57 -5.13 -2.54
CA SER A 106 -10.36 -6.19 -1.54
C SER A 106 -8.87 -6.50 -1.37
N LEU A 107 -8.36 -6.47 -0.14
CA LEU A 107 -6.98 -6.87 0.19
C LEU A 107 -6.96 -7.99 1.24
N HIS A 108 -6.18 -9.03 0.98
CA HIS A 108 -6.04 -10.15 1.88
C HIS A 108 -4.56 -10.47 2.09
N ASN A 109 -4.14 -10.63 3.35
CA ASN A 109 -2.76 -10.95 3.72
C ASN A 109 -1.73 -10.03 3.05
N VAL A 110 -1.83 -8.72 3.32
CA VAL A 110 -0.93 -7.71 2.78
C VAL A 110 -0.06 -7.16 3.89
N SER A 111 1.26 -7.13 3.69
CA SER A 111 2.19 -6.53 4.66
C SER A 111 3.04 -5.45 4.00
N ILE A 112 3.15 -4.31 4.66
CA ILE A 112 3.98 -3.19 4.21
C ILE A 112 5.10 -2.99 5.20
N GLN A 113 6.33 -3.14 4.71
CA GLN A 113 7.54 -2.92 5.48
C GLN A 113 8.30 -1.74 4.90
N TYR A 114 8.53 -0.72 5.72
CA TYR A 114 9.40 0.40 5.39
C TYR A 114 10.83 0.08 5.84
N ALA A 115 11.82 0.50 5.06
CA ALA A 115 13.22 0.30 5.41
C ALA A 115 13.58 1.06 6.70
N THR A 116 13.12 2.31 6.82
CA THR A 116 13.29 3.15 8.01
C THR A 116 12.00 3.94 8.29
N PRO A 117 11.78 4.39 9.54
CA PRO A 117 10.63 5.22 9.88
C PRO A 117 10.51 6.51 9.04
N ALA A 118 11.63 7.05 8.56
CA ALA A 118 11.66 8.24 7.72
C ALA A 118 11.05 8.01 6.31
N ASN A 119 10.89 6.74 5.90
CA ASN A 119 10.24 6.39 4.62
C ASN A 119 8.71 6.38 4.72
N VAL A 120 8.16 6.38 5.93
CA VAL A 120 6.71 6.29 6.13
C VAL A 120 6.02 7.56 5.63
N GLY A 121 5.10 7.36 4.70
CA GLY A 121 4.19 8.39 4.21
C GLY A 121 2.83 8.38 4.89
N LYS A 122 1.85 9.04 4.26
CA LYS A 122 0.44 8.79 4.56
C LYS A 122 0.05 7.41 4.03
N VAL A 123 -0.50 6.55 4.86
CA VAL A 123 -1.13 5.29 4.42
C VAL A 123 -2.64 5.46 4.48
N VAL A 124 -3.29 5.47 3.33
CA VAL A 124 -4.73 5.66 3.20
C VAL A 124 -5.40 4.31 3.06
N LEU A 125 -6.31 4.01 3.98
CA LEU A 125 -7.16 2.83 3.97
C LEU A 125 -8.60 3.28 3.68
N ALA A 126 -9.25 2.73 2.66
CA ALA A 126 -10.63 3.05 2.30
C ALA A 126 -11.58 1.90 2.64
N PRO A 127 -11.98 1.74 3.92
CA PRO A 127 -12.89 0.66 4.31
C PRO A 127 -14.24 0.76 3.62
N LEU A 128 -14.62 -0.28 2.89
CA LEU A 128 -15.91 -0.37 2.21
C LEU A 128 -16.76 -1.42 2.90
N LEU A 129 -17.75 -0.98 3.68
CA LEU A 129 -18.69 -1.91 4.30
C LEU A 129 -19.57 -2.53 3.21
N THR A 130 -19.37 -3.82 2.98
CA THR A 130 -20.12 -4.64 2.03
C THR A 130 -20.79 -5.79 2.77
N GLU A 131 -21.85 -6.33 2.19
CA GLU A 131 -22.54 -7.52 2.66
C GLU A 131 -22.65 -8.49 1.48
N ASP A 132 -22.18 -9.72 1.66
CA ASP A 132 -22.25 -10.74 0.60
C ASP A 132 -23.65 -11.37 0.48
N SER A 133 -23.83 -12.27 -0.48
CA SER A 133 -25.12 -12.95 -0.70
C SER A 133 -25.58 -13.84 0.46
N LEU A 134 -24.68 -14.15 1.40
CA LEU A 134 -24.96 -14.94 2.61
C LEU A 134 -25.19 -14.05 3.84
N GLY A 135 -25.15 -12.72 3.68
CA GLY A 135 -25.32 -11.76 4.77
C GLY A 135 -24.04 -11.49 5.57
N ALA A 136 -22.89 -12.00 5.13
CA ALA A 136 -21.63 -11.76 5.82
C ALA A 136 -21.11 -10.36 5.50
N ARG A 137 -20.87 -9.57 6.56
CA ARG A 137 -20.36 -8.19 6.43
C ARG A 137 -18.84 -8.14 6.49
N SER A 138 -18.25 -7.33 5.63
CA SER A 138 -16.80 -7.13 5.57
C SER A 138 -16.46 -5.69 5.16
N PHE A 139 -15.27 -5.23 5.56
CA PHE A 139 -14.68 -4.00 5.02
C PHE A 139 -13.89 -4.22 3.71
N GLY A 140 -13.78 -5.49 3.27
CA GLY A 140 -12.95 -5.89 2.14
C GLY A 140 -11.47 -6.05 2.49
N PHE A 141 -11.12 -6.16 3.77
CA PHE A 141 -9.74 -6.34 4.22
C PHE A 141 -9.61 -7.53 5.15
N SER A 142 -8.50 -8.27 5.08
CA SER A 142 -8.07 -9.18 6.15
C SER A 142 -6.54 -9.26 6.21
N GLN A 143 -6.00 -9.41 7.42
CA GLN A 143 -4.56 -9.58 7.66
C GLN A 143 -3.70 -8.50 6.98
N LEU A 144 -3.95 -7.23 7.32
CA LEU A 144 -3.15 -6.10 6.87
C LEU A 144 -2.21 -5.63 7.98
N SER A 145 -0.92 -5.48 7.69
CA SER A 145 0.07 -4.99 8.66
C SER A 145 1.01 -3.93 8.09
N LEU A 146 1.47 -3.04 8.96
CA LEU A 146 2.43 -1.97 8.66
C LEU A 146 3.62 -2.06 9.62
N GLN A 147 4.84 -1.98 9.09
CA GLN A 147 6.07 -2.00 9.86
C GLN A 147 6.91 -0.76 9.50
N ALA A 148 7.11 0.15 10.45
CA ALA A 148 7.68 1.47 10.20
C ALA A 148 9.18 1.44 9.86
N GLY A 149 9.91 0.45 10.35
CA GLY A 149 11.32 0.22 10.05
C GLY A 149 11.61 -1.27 10.05
N SER A 150 12.71 -1.69 9.40
CA SER A 150 13.02 -3.11 9.22
C SER A 150 13.17 -3.90 10.53
N ASN A 151 13.51 -3.20 11.62
CA ASN A 151 13.74 -3.76 12.94
C ASN A 151 12.59 -3.50 13.93
N ASP A 152 11.54 -2.80 13.50
CA ASP A 152 10.39 -2.48 14.36
C ASP A 152 9.39 -3.63 14.37
N GLU A 153 8.58 -3.73 15.42
CA GLU A 153 7.48 -4.69 15.44
C GLU A 153 6.36 -4.28 14.46
N PRO A 154 5.77 -5.21 13.68
CA PRO A 154 4.64 -4.91 12.81
C PRO A 154 3.39 -4.51 13.61
N PHE A 155 2.76 -3.40 13.21
CA PHE A 155 1.43 -3.04 13.66
C PHE A 155 0.38 -3.72 12.79
N VAL A 156 -0.47 -4.55 13.39
CA VAL A 156 -1.61 -5.17 12.71
C VAL A 156 -2.72 -4.14 12.56
N VAL A 157 -2.96 -3.68 11.33
CA VAL A 157 -4.03 -2.74 10.99
C VAL A 157 -5.36 -3.46 10.85
N VAL A 158 -5.38 -4.61 10.19
CA VAL A 158 -6.59 -5.44 10.04
C VAL A 158 -6.23 -6.87 10.42
N ASP A 159 -6.99 -7.46 11.33
CA ASP A 159 -6.76 -8.85 11.75
C ASP A 159 -7.38 -9.89 10.78
N ALA A 160 -7.25 -11.17 11.14
CA ALA A 160 -7.74 -12.27 10.32
C ALA A 160 -9.27 -12.26 10.17
N GLU A 161 -9.98 -11.68 11.14
CA GLU A 161 -11.44 -11.53 11.12
C GLU A 161 -11.89 -10.26 10.39
N GLY A 162 -10.97 -9.49 9.80
CA GLY A 162 -11.31 -8.27 9.06
C GLY A 162 -11.63 -7.08 9.97
N ARG A 163 -11.25 -7.10 11.25
CA ARG A 163 -11.47 -6.00 12.17
C ARG A 163 -10.32 -5.00 12.08
N ILE A 164 -10.66 -3.72 12.00
CA ILE A 164 -9.69 -2.63 11.88
C ILE A 164 -9.23 -2.22 13.28
N ARG A 165 -7.92 -2.22 13.50
CA ARG A 165 -7.27 -1.77 14.73
C ARG A 165 -6.79 -0.33 14.56
N GLN A 166 -7.09 0.48 15.56
CA GLN A 166 -6.64 1.86 15.64
C GLN A 166 -5.56 1.98 16.71
N PRO A 167 -4.39 2.58 16.40
CA PRO A 167 -3.34 2.80 17.40
C PRO A 167 -3.78 3.80 18.47
N GLY A 168 -3.31 3.60 19.72
CA GLY A 168 -3.61 4.45 20.89
C GLY A 168 -3.76 3.66 22.19
N GLU A 169 -3.89 4.34 23.34
CA GLU A 169 -3.89 3.72 24.69
C GLU A 169 -5.02 2.70 24.93
N ALA A 170 -6.14 2.82 24.21
CA ALA A 170 -7.28 1.92 24.34
C ALA A 170 -7.36 0.81 23.27
N GLY A 171 -6.44 0.79 22.29
CA GLY A 171 -6.41 -0.25 21.24
C GLY A 171 -7.74 -0.48 20.54
N THR A 172 -8.43 0.60 20.13
CA THR A 172 -9.79 0.53 19.57
C THR A 172 -9.86 -0.43 18.38
N VAL A 173 -10.84 -1.33 18.42
CA VAL A 173 -11.11 -2.30 17.35
C VAL A 173 -12.47 -2.03 16.74
N VAL A 174 -12.50 -1.75 15.45
CA VAL A 174 -13.72 -1.52 14.65
C VAL A 174 -14.08 -2.81 13.92
N SER A 175 -15.26 -3.33 14.20
CA SER A 175 -15.78 -4.56 13.60
C SER A 175 -16.74 -4.25 12.45
N PRO A 176 -16.70 -5.01 11.34
CA PRO A 176 -17.70 -4.89 10.26
C PRO A 176 -19.12 -5.28 10.72
N LEU A 177 -19.24 -6.04 11.83
CA LEU A 177 -20.54 -6.43 12.39
C LEU A 177 -21.22 -5.31 13.20
N SER A 178 -20.42 -4.37 13.70
CA SER A 178 -20.88 -3.28 14.55
C SER A 178 -20.05 -2.01 14.27
N PRO A 179 -20.11 -1.48 13.03
CA PRO A 179 -19.34 -0.30 12.68
C PRO A 179 -19.90 0.95 13.40
N PRO A 180 -19.06 1.92 13.79
CA PRO A 180 -19.52 3.20 14.30
C PRO A 180 -20.45 3.90 13.32
N ALA A 181 -21.46 4.61 13.84
CA ALA A 181 -22.40 5.37 13.02
C ALA A 181 -21.72 6.46 12.16
N GLU A 182 -20.65 7.05 12.67
CA GLU A 182 -19.87 8.10 11.99
C GLU A 182 -18.47 7.59 11.62
N MET A 183 -18.40 6.45 10.93
CA MET A 183 -17.13 5.94 10.42
C MET A 183 -16.63 6.81 9.25
N ALA A 184 -15.36 7.21 9.31
CA ALA A 184 -14.73 7.95 8.22
C ALA A 184 -14.67 7.10 6.96
N ARG A 185 -14.90 7.73 5.79
CA ARG A 185 -14.83 7.05 4.48
C ARG A 185 -13.41 6.57 4.17
N GLN A 186 -12.41 7.29 4.66
CA GLN A 186 -11.00 6.96 4.53
C GLN A 186 -10.30 7.20 5.87
N LEU A 187 -9.46 6.25 6.26
CA LEU A 187 -8.59 6.31 7.43
C LEU A 187 -7.17 6.59 6.96
N VAL A 188 -6.49 7.52 7.61
CA VAL A 188 -5.11 7.89 7.31
C VAL A 188 -4.23 7.44 8.47
N TYR A 189 -3.37 6.46 8.20
CA TYR A 189 -2.34 6.01 9.12
C TYR A 189 -1.04 6.77 8.84
N SER A 190 -0.39 7.23 9.90
CA SER A 190 0.91 7.89 9.85
C SER A 190 1.79 7.40 10.99
N PHE A 191 3.10 7.61 10.89
CA PHE A 191 4.06 7.26 11.93
C PHE A 191 4.83 8.51 12.36
N ASP A 192 4.67 8.90 13.62
CA ASP A 192 5.27 10.10 14.19
C ASP A 192 5.69 9.84 15.65
N GLY A 193 6.83 10.39 16.06
CA GLY A 193 7.36 10.23 17.41
C GLY A 193 7.57 8.76 17.84
N GLY A 194 7.80 7.84 16.90
CA GLY A 194 7.98 6.41 17.17
C GLY A 194 6.68 5.64 17.37
N GLN A 195 5.53 6.21 17.04
CA GLN A 195 4.22 5.58 17.21
C GLN A 195 3.35 5.74 15.96
N TRP A 196 2.53 4.72 15.70
CA TRP A 196 1.47 4.82 14.70
C TRP A 196 0.34 5.72 15.22
N ARG A 197 -0.26 6.48 14.32
CA ARG A 197 -1.47 7.28 14.55
C ARG A 197 -2.48 7.01 13.45
N VAL A 198 -3.75 7.22 13.75
CA VAL A 198 -4.84 7.14 12.77
C VAL A 198 -5.79 8.31 12.95
N GLU A 199 -6.23 8.86 11.83
CA GLU A 199 -7.26 9.88 11.76
C GLU A 199 -8.21 9.58 10.59
N GLY A 200 -9.41 10.16 10.62
CA GLY A 200 -10.25 10.19 9.42
C GLY A 200 -9.72 11.25 8.45
N LEU A 201 -9.76 10.98 7.15
CA LEU A 201 -9.38 11.99 6.14
C LEU A 201 -10.17 13.29 6.38
N GLU A 202 -9.46 14.41 6.55
CA GLU A 202 -10.09 15.69 6.85
C GLU A 202 -11.04 16.12 5.73
N ARG A 203 -12.18 16.73 6.08
CA ARG A 203 -13.20 17.21 5.12
C ARG A 203 -12.70 18.20 4.05
N ARG A 204 -11.48 18.72 4.18
CA ARG A 204 -10.83 19.65 3.22
C ARG A 204 -9.80 18.97 2.33
N GLU A 205 -9.35 17.77 2.67
CA GLU A 205 -8.51 16.97 1.79
C GLU A 205 -9.40 16.33 0.71
N LYS A 206 -8.88 16.25 -0.52
CA LYS A 206 -9.59 15.61 -1.62
C LYS A 206 -9.64 14.11 -1.34
N ASP A 207 -10.84 13.52 -1.33
CA ASP A 207 -11.01 12.06 -1.28
C ASP A 207 -10.09 11.40 -2.32
N TYR A 208 -9.32 10.41 -1.88
CA TYR A 208 -8.58 9.57 -2.81
C TYR A 208 -9.59 8.68 -3.53
N PRO A 209 -9.55 8.58 -4.87
CA PRO A 209 -10.53 7.81 -5.62
C PRO A 209 -10.43 6.34 -5.19
N ASN A 210 -11.52 5.74 -4.73
CA ASN A 210 -11.55 4.29 -4.51
C ASN A 210 -11.41 3.60 -5.88
N LEU A 211 -10.34 2.83 -6.06
CA LEU A 211 -10.02 2.20 -7.35
C LEU A 211 -10.76 0.89 -7.59
N ALA A 212 -11.47 0.39 -6.58
CA ALA A 212 -12.24 -0.86 -6.63
C ALA A 212 -13.75 -0.67 -6.82
N SER A 213 -14.21 0.59 -6.93
CA SER A 213 -15.62 0.94 -7.15
C SER A 213 -15.97 1.14 -8.61
#